data_AF-A0A1H9F568-F1
#
_entry.id   AF-A0A1H9F568-F1
#
_cell.length_a   1.000
_cell.length_b   1.000
_cell.length_c   1.000
_cell.angle_alpha   90.00
_cell.angle_beta   90.00
_cell.angle_gamma   90.00
#
_symmetry.space_group_name_H-M   'P 1'
#
loop_
_entity.id
_entity.type
_entity.pdbx_description
1 polymer ?
#
loop_
_entity_poly.entity_id
_entity_poly.type
_entity_poly.pdbx_seq_one_letter_code
_entity_poly.pdbx_strand_id
1 'polypeptide(L)'
;MRFVYNTGLRIISHRYQYHGQSLSAKHDIKKLLPVAKKSRKYGWLKDADSMALQQACLNLDHAFQCFFDPQQKAGYPRFKSKRGKQSSYHCVGVKAGDDWIKVPKLGPIRARVHRKVEGTLK
;
A
#
# COMPACT_ATOMS: atom_id res chain seq x y z
N MET A 1 1.94 2.10 4.50
CA MET A 1 0.45 2.13 4.45
C MET A 1 -0.19 1.04 5.30
N ARG A 2 -0.17 1.19 6.62
CA ARG A 2 -0.71 0.20 7.57
C ARG A 2 -2.24 0.17 7.62
N PHE A 3 -2.86 1.35 7.64
CA PHE A 3 -4.30 1.49 7.85
C PHE A 3 -5.12 0.76 6.78
N VAL A 4 -4.79 0.97 5.50
CA VAL A 4 -5.47 0.31 4.37
C VAL A 4 -5.32 -1.21 4.44
N TYR A 5 -4.10 -1.70 4.68
CA TYR A 5 -3.83 -3.13 4.81
C TYR A 5 -4.68 -3.76 5.93
N ASN A 6 -4.63 -3.18 7.13
CA ASN A 6 -5.36 -3.71 8.28
C ASN A 6 -6.88 -3.60 8.09
N THR A 7 -7.36 -2.52 7.49
CA THR A 7 -8.79 -2.35 7.21
C THR A 7 -9.26 -3.38 6.19
N GLY A 8 -8.49 -3.61 5.12
CA GLY A 8 -8.77 -4.63 4.13
C GLY A 8 -8.80 -6.03 4.75
N LEU A 9 -7.78 -6.38 5.54
CA LEU A 9 -7.72 -7.66 6.24
C LEU A 9 -8.97 -7.85 7.12
N ARG A 10 -9.33 -6.85 7.93
CA ARG A 10 -10.52 -6.91 8.78
C ARG A 10 -11.80 -7.14 7.98
N ILE A 11 -11.99 -6.44 6.85
CA ILE A 11 -13.19 -6.58 6.01
C ILE A 11 -13.26 -7.99 5.43
N ILE A 12 -12.16 -8.51 4.90
CA ILE A 12 -12.09 -9.84 4.29
C ILE A 12 -12.34 -10.90 5.35
N SER A 13 -11.65 -10.85 6.49
CA SER A 13 -11.83 -11.79 7.60
C SER A 13 -13.27 -11.80 8.12
N HIS A 14 -13.86 -10.62 8.32
CA HIS A 14 -15.24 -10.50 8.79
C HIS A 14 -16.22 -11.05 7.75
N ARG A 15 -16.10 -10.67 6.47
CA ARG A 15 -16.98 -11.17 5.42
C ARG A 15 -16.93 -12.70 5.31
N TYR A 16 -15.73 -13.27 5.42
CA TYR A 16 -15.54 -14.72 5.41
C TYR A 16 -16.18 -15.40 6.62
N GLN A 17 -16.01 -14.86 7.83
CA GLN A 17 -16.59 -15.43 9.05
C GLN A 17 -18.12 -15.44 9.06
N TYR A 18 -18.77 -14.37 8.59
CA TYR A 18 -20.23 -14.23 8.67
C TYR A 18 -20.97 -14.78 7.44
N HIS A 19 -20.35 -14.72 6.26
CA HIS A 19 -21.01 -15.08 4.99
C HIS A 19 -20.30 -16.20 4.22
N GLY A 20 -19.15 -16.69 4.69
CA GLY A 20 -18.34 -17.68 3.97
C GLY A 20 -17.73 -17.18 2.66
N GLN A 21 -17.81 -15.87 2.37
CA GLN A 21 -17.39 -15.30 1.10
C GLN A 21 -15.92 -14.87 1.13
N SER A 22 -15.13 -15.40 0.20
CA SER A 22 -13.76 -14.97 -0.06
C SER A 22 -13.74 -13.74 -0.97
N LEU A 23 -13.24 -12.62 -0.45
CA LEU A 23 -13.05 -11.38 -1.21
C LEU A 23 -11.59 -11.22 -1.63
N SER A 24 -11.35 -10.66 -2.81
CA SER A 24 -10.01 -10.32 -3.28
C SER A 24 -9.64 -8.90 -2.84
N ALA A 25 -8.48 -8.75 -2.20
CA ALA A 25 -8.00 -7.43 -1.81
C ALA A 25 -7.68 -6.55 -3.04
N LYS A 26 -7.21 -7.15 -4.13
CA LYS A 26 -6.92 -6.46 -5.39
C LYS A 26 -8.18 -5.94 -6.08
N HIS A 27 -9.27 -6.70 -6.08
CA HIS A 27 -10.48 -6.36 -6.84
C HIS A 27 -11.53 -5.66 -5.98
N ASP A 28 -11.74 -6.08 -4.74
CA ASP A 28 -12.82 -5.57 -3.89
C ASP A 28 -12.32 -4.41 -3.04
N ILE A 29 -11.27 -4.62 -2.25
CA ILE A 29 -10.78 -3.61 -1.31
C ILE A 29 -10.18 -2.41 -2.03
N LYS A 30 -9.44 -2.62 -3.13
CA LYS A 30 -8.85 -1.53 -3.92
C LYS A 30 -9.91 -0.58 -4.50
N LYS A 31 -11.07 -1.10 -4.93
CA LYS A 31 -12.20 -0.30 -5.45
C LYS A 31 -12.86 0.58 -4.37
N LEU A 32 -12.69 0.24 -3.10
CA LEU A 32 -13.19 1.05 -1.99
C LEU A 32 -12.32 2.29 -1.71
N LEU A 33 -11.07 2.33 -2.21
CA LEU A 33 -10.14 3.43 -1.93
C LEU A 33 -10.65 4.80 -2.43
N PRO A 34 -11.16 4.96 -3.68
CA PRO A 34 -11.71 6.23 -4.14
C PRO A 34 -12.91 6.69 -3.31
N VAL A 35 -13.78 5.76 -2.91
CA VAL A 35 -14.95 6.03 -2.07
C VAL A 35 -14.51 6.48 -0.67
N ALA A 36 -13.57 5.75 -0.06
CA ALA A 36 -13.01 6.09 1.25
C ALA A 36 -12.39 7.49 1.24
N LYS A 37 -11.62 7.84 0.20
CA LYS A 37 -11.03 9.18 0.05
C LYS A 37 -12.08 10.29 -0.02
N LYS A 38 -13.27 10.03 -0.58
CA LYS A 38 -14.36 11.02 -0.66
C LYS A 38 -15.16 11.14 0.64
N SER A 39 -15.07 10.15 1.53
CA SER A 39 -15.78 10.15 2.80
C SER A 39 -15.21 11.15 3.80
N ARG A 40 -16.09 11.79 4.59
CA ARG A 40 -15.70 12.71 5.67
C ARG A 40 -14.79 12.03 6.71
N LYS A 41 -15.00 10.75 7.00
CA LYS A 41 -14.24 10.00 8.02
C LYS A 41 -12.82 9.63 7.57
N TYR A 42 -12.64 9.37 6.28
CA TYR A 42 -11.37 8.87 5.72
C TYR A 42 -10.75 9.82 4.70
N GLY A 43 -11.18 11.09 4.68
CA GLY A 43 -10.69 12.12 3.75
C GLY A 43 -9.18 12.35 3.84
N TRP A 44 -8.59 12.16 5.03
CA TRP A 44 -7.15 12.22 5.28
C TRP A 44 -6.33 11.21 4.45
N LEU A 45 -6.97 10.18 3.85
CA LEU A 45 -6.30 9.29 2.90
C LEU A 45 -5.89 9.99 1.60
N LYS A 46 -6.39 11.21 1.32
CA LYS A 46 -5.96 12.01 0.16
C LYS A 46 -4.56 12.58 0.31
N ASP A 47 -4.11 12.80 1.55
CA ASP A 47 -2.80 13.39 1.85
C ASP A 47 -1.67 12.40 1.57
N ALA A 48 -1.99 11.10 1.65
CA ALA A 48 -1.05 10.04 1.37
C ALA A 48 -1.04 9.67 -0.12
N ASP A 49 0.13 9.23 -0.61
CA ASP A 49 0.30 8.85 -2.01
C ASP A 49 -0.66 7.72 -2.42
N SER A 50 -1.38 7.95 -3.53
CA SER A 50 -2.31 6.98 -4.08
C SER A 50 -1.65 5.66 -4.45
N MET A 51 -0.41 5.67 -4.93
CA MET A 51 0.30 4.44 -5.29
C MET A 51 0.56 3.58 -4.06
N ALA A 52 1.03 4.20 -2.98
CA ALA A 52 1.26 3.51 -1.72
C ALA A 52 -0.03 2.84 -1.20
N LEU A 53 -1.18 3.51 -1.29
CA LEU A 53 -2.47 2.96 -0.84
C LEU A 53 -2.85 1.73 -1.68
N GLN A 54 -2.69 1.82 -3.00
CA GLN A 54 -2.98 0.70 -3.90
C GLN A 54 -2.02 -0.47 -3.68
N GLN A 55 -0.73 -0.19 -3.48
CA GLN A 55 0.28 -1.21 -3.18
C GLN A 55 -0.05 -1.95 -1.87
N ALA A 56 -0.62 -1.27 -0.88
CA ALA A 56 -1.05 -1.93 0.36
C ALA A 56 -2.13 -2.99 0.11
N CYS A 57 -3.09 -2.71 -0.80
CA CYS A 57 -4.10 -3.69 -1.21
C CYS A 57 -3.47 -4.87 -1.96
N LEU A 58 -2.54 -4.59 -2.89
CA LEU A 58 -1.84 -5.65 -3.64
C LEU A 58 -1.00 -6.56 -2.72
N ASN A 59 -0.31 -5.97 -1.75
CA ASN A 59 0.46 -6.74 -0.77
C ASN A 59 -0.43 -7.62 0.11
N LEU A 60 -1.66 -7.18 0.39
CA LEU A 60 -2.64 -8.00 1.11
C LEU A 60 -3.15 -9.15 0.23
N ASP A 61 -3.43 -8.87 -1.04
CA ASP A 61 -3.88 -9.87 -2.01
C ASP A 61 -2.83 -10.97 -2.17
N HIS A 62 -1.57 -10.58 -2.35
CA HIS A 62 -0.43 -11.50 -2.42
C HIS A 62 -0.27 -12.32 -1.13
N ALA A 63 -0.47 -11.71 0.05
CA ALA A 63 -0.42 -12.45 1.31
C ALA A 63 -1.50 -13.54 1.40
N PHE A 64 -2.71 -13.27 0.90
CA PHE A 64 -3.76 -14.29 0.79
C PHE A 64 -3.43 -15.35 -0.25
N GLN A 65 -2.88 -14.97 -1.41
CA GLN A 65 -2.43 -15.92 -2.43
C GLN A 65 -1.40 -16.90 -1.85
N CYS A 66 -0.38 -16.39 -1.15
CA CYS A 66 0.60 -17.24 -0.48
C CYS A 66 -0.02 -18.12 0.62
N PHE A 67 -1.04 -17.63 1.33
CA PHE A 67 -1.73 -18.43 2.35
C PHE A 67 -2.51 -19.62 1.76
N PHE A 68 -3.09 -19.45 0.58
CA PHE A 68 -3.81 -20.52 -0.11
C PHE A 68 -2.93 -21.40 -0.98
N ASP A 69 -1.69 -20.97 -1.28
CA ASP A 69 -0.73 -21.75 -2.06
C ASP A 69 -0.10 -22.84 -1.18
N PRO A 70 -0.35 -24.14 -1.45
CA PRO A 70 0.19 -25.24 -0.64
C PRO A 70 1.71 -25.39 -0.73
N GLN A 71 2.36 -24.83 -1.77
CA GLN A 71 3.82 -24.82 -1.86
C GLN A 71 4.46 -23.77 -0.95
N GLN A 72 3.72 -22.71 -0.63
CA GLN A 72 4.16 -21.64 0.25
C GLN A 72 3.76 -21.98 1.68
N LYS A 73 4.72 -22.10 2.60
CA LYS A 73 4.45 -22.31 4.03
C LYS A 73 3.99 -21.02 4.75
N ALA A 74 3.18 -20.20 4.07
CA ALA A 74 2.74 -18.93 4.59
C ALA A 74 1.49 -19.10 5.46
N GLY A 75 1.54 -18.60 6.70
CA GLY A 75 0.37 -18.55 7.57
C GLY A 75 -0.64 -17.48 7.15
N TYR A 76 -1.80 -17.48 7.81
CA TYR A 76 -2.84 -16.49 7.59
C TYR A 76 -2.31 -15.04 7.72
N PRO A 77 -2.70 -14.10 6.84
CA PRO A 77 -2.23 -12.73 6.90
C PRO A 77 -2.52 -12.07 8.26
N ARG A 78 -1.51 -11.41 8.84
CA ARG A 78 -1.60 -10.77 10.17
C ARG A 78 -1.69 -9.26 10.06
N PHE A 79 -2.33 -8.61 11.03
CA PHE A 79 -2.32 -7.15 11.10
C PHE A 79 -0.90 -6.59 11.20
N LYS A 80 -0.63 -5.53 10.44
CA LYS A 80 0.63 -4.80 10.50
C LYS A 80 0.68 -3.95 11.77
N SER A 81 1.79 -4.05 12.50
CA SER A 81 2.06 -3.23 13.70
C SER A 81 2.73 -1.90 13.33
N LYS A 82 2.70 -0.92 14.25
CA LYS A 82 3.40 0.37 14.05
C LYS A 82 4.92 0.20 14.08
N ARG A 83 5.41 -0.68 14.98
CA ARG A 83 6.83 -0.89 15.27
C ARG A 83 7.46 -2.01 14.42
N GLY A 84 6.67 -2.69 13.60
CA GLY A 84 7.16 -3.75 12.72
C GLY A 84 7.91 -3.20 11.51
N LYS A 85 8.49 -4.13 10.73
CA LYS A 85 9.19 -3.82 9.48
C LYS A 85 8.28 -3.02 8.54
N GLN A 86 8.68 -1.79 8.24
CA GLN A 86 7.96 -0.94 7.30
C GLN A 86 8.23 -1.41 5.88
N SER A 87 7.17 -1.54 5.08
CA SER A 87 7.28 -1.89 3.67
C SER A 87 7.57 -0.64 2.86
N SER A 88 8.57 -0.69 1.97
CA SER A 88 8.76 0.28 0.89
C SER A 88 7.79 0.00 -0.25
N TYR A 89 7.65 0.96 -1.16
CA TYR A 89 6.91 0.82 -2.40
C TYR A 89 7.59 1.66 -3.48
N HIS A 90 7.39 1.28 -4.74
CA HIS A 90 7.87 2.07 -5.87
C HIS A 90 6.87 3.19 -6.18
N CYS A 91 7.34 4.43 -6.16
CA CYS A 91 6.58 5.61 -6.53
C CYS A 91 6.95 6.04 -7.96
N VAL A 92 5.98 6.58 -8.70
CA VAL A 92 6.19 7.21 -10.02
C VAL A 92 6.17 8.72 -9.90
N GLY A 93 6.79 9.43 -10.86
CA GLY A 93 6.87 10.88 -10.81
C GLY A 93 7.84 11.42 -9.76
N VAL A 94 8.85 10.61 -9.42
CA VAL A 94 10.00 11.06 -8.62
C VAL A 94 10.81 12.05 -9.44
N LYS A 95 11.22 13.16 -8.83
CA LYS A 95 12.18 14.09 -9.44
C LYS A 95 13.44 14.10 -8.58
N ALA A 96 14.60 14.12 -9.21
CA ALA A 96 15.87 14.30 -8.52
C ALA A 96 16.58 15.50 -9.12
N GLY A 97 17.18 16.32 -8.25
CA GLY A 97 18.20 17.30 -8.59
C GLY A 97 19.56 16.87 -8.04
N ASP A 98 20.51 17.80 -8.01
CA ASP A 98 21.88 17.49 -7.54
C ASP A 98 21.94 17.10 -6.05
N ASP A 99 21.20 17.82 -5.19
CA ASP A 99 21.22 17.64 -3.73
C ASP A 99 19.85 17.32 -3.12
N TRP A 100 18.85 17.00 -3.94
CA TRP A 100 17.49 16.76 -3.46
C TRP A 100 16.73 15.72 -4.30
N ILE A 101 15.82 15.02 -3.62
CA ILE A 101 14.85 14.09 -4.24
C ILE A 101 13.45 14.53 -3.83
N LYS A 102 12.53 14.55 -4.78
CA LYS A 102 11.11 14.83 -4.57
C LYS A 102 10.30 13.58 -4.87
N VAL A 103 9.57 13.12 -3.86
CA VAL A 103 8.63 12.01 -3.92
C VAL A 103 7.20 12.58 -4.00
N PRO A 104 6.23 11.88 -4.63
CA PRO A 104 4.84 12.33 -4.64
C PRO A 104 4.32 12.70 -3.25
N LYS A 105 3.54 13.79 -3.18
CA LYS A 105 2.93 14.34 -1.95
C LYS A 105 3.91 14.88 -0.89
N LEU A 106 5.21 14.83 -1.14
CA LEU A 106 6.24 15.42 -0.28
C LEU A 106 6.96 16.57 -0.99
N GLY A 107 7.52 17.47 -0.18
CA GLY A 107 8.44 18.50 -0.66
C GLY A 107 9.78 17.90 -1.12
N PRO A 108 10.68 18.73 -1.68
CA PRO A 108 12.05 18.30 -1.95
C PRO A 108 12.73 17.90 -0.63
N ILE A 109 13.24 16.68 -0.58
CA ILE A 109 13.98 16.12 0.55
C ILE A 109 15.46 16.21 0.19
N ARG A 110 16.26 16.79 1.09
CA ARG A 110 17.71 16.84 0.91
C ARG A 110 18.26 15.41 0.84
N ALA A 111 18.99 15.11 -0.22
CA ALA A 111 19.54 13.79 -0.48
C ALA A 111 20.97 13.92 -0.96
N ARG A 112 21.87 13.09 -0.43
CA ARG A 112 23.24 13.00 -0.94
C ARG A 112 23.24 12.06 -2.14
N VAL A 113 23.20 12.61 -3.34
CA VAL A 113 23.16 11.85 -4.58
C VAL A 113 24.61 11.53 -5.01
N HIS A 114 25.05 10.28 -4.81
CA HIS A 114 26.41 9.87 -5.14
C HIS A 114 26.66 9.74 -6.66
N ARG A 115 25.61 9.54 -7.46
CA ARG A 115 25.70 9.44 -8.93
C ARG A 115 24.66 10.36 -9.54
N LYS A 116 25.08 11.28 -10.42
CA LYS A 116 24.16 12.15 -11.15
C LYS A 116 23.15 11.29 -11.91
N VAL A 117 21.88 11.65 -11.76
CA VAL A 117 20.79 10.97 -12.46
C VAL A 117 20.74 11.53 -13.87
N GLU A 118 21.41 10.87 -14.81
CA GLU A 118 21.35 11.20 -16.22
C GLU A 118 20.15 10.47 -16.87
N GLY A 119 19.14 11.23 -17.29
CA GLY A 119 17.95 10.73 -17.97
C GLY A 119 16.62 11.15 -17.36
N THR A 120 15.52 10.85 -18.06
CA THR A 120 14.16 11.17 -17.61
C THR A 120 13.69 10.15 -16.58
N LEU A 121 13.56 10.58 -15.32
CA LEU A 121 12.93 9.79 -14.26
C LEU A 121 11.44 9.53 -14.61
N LYS A 122 11.06 8.24 -14.65
CA LYS A 122 9.68 7.76 -14.87
C LYS A 122 9.04 7.36 -13.53
#